data_AF-A0A5F8H8N7-F1
#
_entry.id   AF-A0A5F8H8N7-F1
#
_cell.length_a   1.000
_cell.length_b   1.000
_cell.length_c   1.000
_cell.angle_alpha   90.00
_cell.angle_beta   90.00
_cell.angle_gamma   90.00
#
_symmetry.space_group_name_H-M   'P 1'
#
loop_
_entity.id
_entity.type
_entity.pdbx_description
1 polymer ?
#
loop_
_entity_poly.entity_id
_entity_poly.type
_entity_poly.pdbx_seq_one_letter_code
_entity_poly.pdbx_strand_id
1 'polypeptide(L)'
;MAEARAGARPAFSRGVSTVGDGGRRMLGVWGMEQEHQEALKKNRVVLAKQLLLSELLEHLLEKDIITLEMRELIQAKVGSFSQNVEFLNLLPKRGPHAFEAFCETLYSR
;
A
#
# COMPACT_ATOMS: atom_id res chain seq x y z
N MET A 1 4.78 54.45 26.28
CA MET A 1 5.51 54.11 25.04
C MET A 1 5.68 52.60 25.02
N ALA A 2 5.45 52.00 23.85
CA ALA A 2 5.26 50.58 23.59
C ALA A 2 6.61 49.83 23.47
N GLU A 3 6.53 48.55 23.05
CA GLU A 3 7.60 47.62 22.61
C GLU A 3 8.00 46.56 23.66
N ALA A 4 8.17 45.26 23.37
CA ALA A 4 7.85 44.44 22.21
C ALA A 4 7.78 42.97 22.67
N ARG A 5 7.17 42.14 21.82
CA ARG A 5 6.69 40.76 22.04
C ARG A 5 7.67 39.76 21.40
N ALA A 6 8.09 38.72 22.11
CA ALA A 6 8.57 37.43 21.56
C ALA A 6 8.78 36.46 22.74
N GLY A 7 8.15 35.31 22.87
CA GLY A 7 7.81 34.33 21.84
C GLY A 7 8.84 33.19 21.79
N ALA A 8 9.24 32.63 22.93
CA ALA A 8 10.15 31.48 22.97
C ALA A 8 9.39 30.19 22.61
N ARG A 9 9.68 29.62 21.44
CA ARG A 9 9.24 28.26 21.05
C ARG A 9 10.45 27.32 21.13
N PRO A 10 10.27 26.08 21.61
CA PRO A 10 11.38 25.15 21.81
C PRO A 10 11.92 24.65 20.47
N ALA A 11 13.25 24.54 20.41
CA ALA A 11 13.98 23.91 19.32
C ALA A 11 13.64 22.41 19.29
N PHE A 12 12.78 22.01 18.36
CA PHE A 12 12.64 20.60 18.01
C PHE A 12 13.93 20.15 17.33
N SER A 13 14.67 19.32 18.05
CA SER A 13 15.83 18.58 17.59
C SER A 13 15.52 17.89 16.27
N ARG A 14 16.14 18.40 15.21
CA ARG A 14 16.06 17.88 13.85
C ARG A 14 16.72 16.51 13.84
N GLY A 15 15.89 15.46 13.78
CA GLY A 15 16.34 14.08 13.61
C GLY A 15 17.23 13.95 12.38
N VAL A 16 18.43 13.43 12.59
CA VAL A 16 19.36 13.05 11.54
C VAL A 16 18.74 11.87 10.79
N SER A 17 18.36 12.08 9.53
CA SER A 17 17.96 10.98 8.66
C SER A 17 19.23 10.32 8.14
N THR A 18 19.42 9.08 8.58
CA THR A 18 20.43 8.13 8.14
C THR A 18 20.40 7.98 6.62
N VAL A 19 21.56 8.20 6.00
CA VAL A 19 21.83 7.78 4.62
C VAL A 19 21.82 6.25 4.58
N GLY A 20 20.75 5.69 4.05
CA GLY A 20 20.69 4.28 3.67
C GLY A 20 21.33 4.12 2.30
N ASP A 21 22.58 3.68 2.29
CA ASP A 21 23.22 3.03 1.15
C ASP A 21 22.37 1.81 0.75
N GLY A 22 21.65 1.94 -0.36
CA GLY A 22 20.73 0.93 -0.86
C GLY A 22 20.86 0.85 -2.37
N GLY A 23 21.83 0.06 -2.83
CA GLY A 23 22.16 -0.07 -4.24
C GLY A 23 21.00 -0.55 -5.12
N ARG A 24 21.04 -0.06 -6.36
CA ARG A 24 20.63 -0.76 -7.60
C ARG A 24 19.17 -1.20 -7.71
N ARG A 25 18.37 -0.42 -8.44
CA ARG A 25 18.03 -0.65 -9.86
C ARG A 25 16.91 0.29 -10.30
N MET A 26 17.24 1.22 -11.19
CA MET A 26 16.25 1.81 -12.09
C MET A 26 15.63 0.69 -12.94
N LEU A 27 14.37 0.34 -12.70
CA LEU A 27 13.52 -0.42 -13.60
C LEU A 27 12.06 -0.05 -13.29
N GLY A 28 11.48 0.83 -14.10
CA GLY A 28 10.04 0.93 -14.35
C GLY A 28 9.21 1.73 -13.35
N VAL A 29 9.08 3.04 -13.56
CA VAL A 29 8.03 3.88 -12.95
C VAL A 29 6.69 3.61 -13.67
N TRP A 30 6.21 2.36 -13.59
CA TRP A 30 4.87 1.95 -14.02
C TRP A 30 4.13 1.16 -12.93
N GLY A 31 4.76 0.95 -11.78
CA GLY A 31 4.20 0.23 -10.64
C GLY A 31 3.71 1.14 -9.52
N MET A 32 3.13 0.52 -8.50
CA MET A 32 2.71 1.15 -7.24
C MET A 32 3.86 1.89 -6.53
N GLU A 33 3.59 2.98 -5.81
CA GLU A 33 4.64 3.76 -5.13
C GLU A 33 5.42 2.93 -4.08
N GLN A 34 6.74 3.17 -3.95
CA GLN A 34 7.61 2.41 -3.04
C GLN A 34 7.13 2.45 -1.58
N GLU A 35 6.65 3.60 -1.11
CA GLU A 35 6.15 3.74 0.27
C GLU A 35 4.95 2.83 0.52
N HIS A 36 4.04 2.76 -0.45
CA HIS A 36 2.89 1.88 -0.37
C HIS A 36 3.28 0.40 -0.48
N GLN A 37 4.25 0.05 -1.35
CA GLN A 37 4.74 -1.33 -1.48
C GLN A 37 5.36 -1.82 -0.16
N GLU A 38 6.18 -0.97 0.46
CA GLU A 38 6.77 -1.24 1.78
C GLU A 38 5.69 -1.40 2.85
N ALA A 39 4.63 -0.58 2.82
CA ALA A 39 3.50 -0.71 3.73
C ALA A 39 2.75 -2.05 3.55
N LEU A 40 2.49 -2.47 2.31
CA LEU A 40 1.91 -3.79 2.03
C LEU A 40 2.82 -4.92 2.51
N LYS A 41 4.12 -4.81 2.28
CA LYS A 41 5.11 -5.84 2.67
C LYS A 41 5.22 -5.99 4.19
N LYS A 42 5.28 -4.87 4.92
CA LYS A 42 5.32 -4.84 6.39
C LYS A 42 4.05 -5.42 7.00
N ASN A 43 2.89 -5.09 6.43
CA ASN A 43 1.60 -5.55 6.95
C ASN A 43 1.10 -6.85 6.30
N ARG A 44 1.89 -7.47 5.41
CA ARG A 44 1.47 -8.60 4.55
C ARG A 44 0.79 -9.72 5.30
N VAL A 45 1.36 -10.14 6.44
CA VAL A 45 0.82 -11.26 7.24
C VAL A 45 -0.51 -10.89 7.91
N VAL A 46 -0.64 -9.65 8.38
CA VAL A 46 -1.86 -9.14 9.02
C VAL A 46 -2.97 -9.00 7.98
N LEU A 47 -2.64 -8.35 6.85
CA LEU A 47 -3.54 -8.20 5.71
C LEU A 47 -3.99 -9.57 5.20
N ALA A 48 -3.07 -10.52 5.00
CA ALA A 48 -3.43 -11.85 4.51
C ALA A 48 -4.36 -12.64 5.45
N LYS A 49 -4.39 -12.33 6.75
CA LYS A 49 -5.29 -12.98 7.72
C LYS A 49 -6.63 -12.29 7.87
N GLN A 50 -6.67 -10.97 7.76
CA GLN A 50 -7.87 -10.17 8.04
C GLN A 50 -8.62 -9.74 6.78
N LEU A 51 -8.00 -9.82 5.61
CA LEU A 51 -8.62 -9.42 4.35
C LEU A 51 -9.74 -10.39 3.94
N LEU A 52 -10.91 -9.80 3.69
CA LEU A 52 -12.06 -10.45 3.07
C LEU A 52 -11.93 -10.32 1.55
N LEU A 53 -11.22 -11.27 0.96
CA LEU A 53 -10.84 -11.19 -0.46
C LEU A 53 -12.03 -11.27 -1.42
N SER A 54 -13.08 -12.02 -1.09
CA SER A 54 -14.23 -12.16 -1.98
C SER A 54 -14.90 -10.82 -2.31
N GLU A 55 -15.21 -10.02 -1.29
CA GLU A 55 -15.81 -8.68 -1.47
C GLU A 55 -14.80 -7.72 -2.10
N LEU A 56 -13.53 -7.80 -1.68
CA LEU A 56 -12.50 -6.90 -2.16
C LEU A 56 -12.24 -7.09 -3.67
N LEU A 57 -12.18 -8.35 -4.14
CA LEU A 57 -12.00 -8.65 -5.56
C LEU A 57 -13.18 -8.17 -6.40
N GLU A 58 -14.41 -8.17 -5.87
CA GLU A 58 -15.60 -7.66 -6.57
C GLU A 58 -15.48 -6.15 -6.80
N HIS A 59 -15.23 -5.38 -5.75
CA HIS A 59 -15.05 -3.93 -5.85
C HIS A 59 -13.85 -3.51 -6.71
N LEU A 60 -12.74 -4.25 -6.65
CA LEU A 60 -11.59 -3.96 -7.50
C LEU A 60 -11.81 -4.35 -8.97
N LEU A 61 -12.68 -5.32 -9.24
CA LEU A 61 -13.14 -5.64 -10.60
C LEU A 61 -14.01 -4.52 -11.16
N GLU A 62 -14.95 -4.00 -10.35
CA GLU A 62 -15.80 -2.86 -10.75
C GLU A 62 -14.98 -1.60 -11.08
N LYS A 63 -13.85 -1.40 -10.39
CA LYS A 63 -12.93 -0.29 -10.64
C LYS A 63 -11.90 -0.57 -11.75
N ASP A 64 -11.98 -1.70 -12.45
CA ASP A 64 -11.02 -2.17 -13.46
C ASP A 64 -9.55 -2.22 -12.97
N ILE A 65 -9.35 -2.32 -11.65
CA ILE A 65 -8.02 -2.39 -11.03
C ILE A 65 -7.45 -3.80 -11.19
N ILE A 66 -8.29 -4.82 -11.10
CA ILE A 66 -7.94 -6.21 -11.37
C ILE A 66 -8.86 -6.75 -12.46
N THR A 67 -8.36 -7.70 -13.23
CA THR A 67 -9.18 -8.37 -14.25
C THR A 67 -9.79 -9.67 -13.72
N LEU A 68 -10.80 -10.16 -14.44
CA LEU A 68 -11.41 -11.46 -14.15
C LEU A 68 -10.37 -12.59 -14.13
N GLU A 69 -9.42 -12.56 -15.07
CA GLU A 69 -8.34 -13.55 -15.14
C GLU A 69 -7.49 -13.59 -13.86
N MET A 70 -7.15 -12.43 -13.28
CA MET A 70 -6.43 -12.40 -11.99
C MET A 70 -7.27 -12.93 -10.85
N ARG A 71 -8.55 -12.56 -10.81
CA ARG A 71 -9.48 -13.11 -9.82
C ARG A 71 -9.53 -14.62 -9.90
N GLU A 72 -9.56 -15.20 -11.09
CA GLU A 72 -9.53 -16.66 -11.27
C GLU A 72 -8.19 -17.26 -10.83
N LEU A 73 -7.05 -16.65 -11.19
CA LEU A 73 -5.72 -17.09 -10.75
C LEU A 73 -5.57 -17.06 -9.22
N ILE A 74 -6.11 -16.02 -8.60
CA ILE A 74 -6.13 -15.87 -7.14
C ILE A 74 -7.03 -16.95 -6.53
N GLN A 75 -8.27 -17.09 -7.01
CA GLN A 75 -9.23 -18.08 -6.50
C GLN A 75 -8.77 -19.53 -6.71
N ALA A 76 -7.98 -19.80 -7.74
CA ALA A 76 -7.38 -21.10 -7.99
C ALA A 76 -6.40 -21.55 -6.90
N LYS A 77 -5.91 -20.64 -6.04
CA LYS A 77 -5.09 -21.00 -4.88
C LYS A 77 -5.95 -21.64 -3.79
N VAL A 78 -5.42 -22.70 -3.19
CA VAL A 78 -6.07 -23.39 -2.07
C VAL A 78 -5.89 -22.59 -0.77
N GLY A 79 -7.02 -22.19 -0.19
CA GLY A 79 -7.10 -21.52 1.12
C GLY A 79 -7.06 -19.99 1.03
N SER A 80 -7.94 -19.34 1.80
CA SER A 80 -8.10 -17.88 1.83
C SER A 80 -6.79 -17.13 2.07
N PHE A 81 -5.94 -17.62 2.97
CA PHE A 81 -4.63 -17.02 3.23
C PHE A 81 -3.74 -16.99 1.97
N SER A 82 -3.65 -18.12 1.25
CA SER A 82 -2.84 -18.21 0.02
C SER A 82 -3.37 -17.30 -1.08
N GLN A 83 -4.71 -17.23 -1.21
CA GLN A 83 -5.38 -16.34 -2.15
C GLN A 83 -5.05 -14.87 -1.82
N ASN A 84 -5.17 -14.47 -0.55
CA ASN A 84 -4.87 -13.11 -0.08
C ASN A 84 -3.41 -12.74 -0.34
N VAL A 85 -2.50 -13.68 -0.07
CA VAL A 85 -1.07 -13.47 -0.33
C VAL A 85 -0.79 -13.28 -1.81
N GLU A 86 -1.45 -14.04 -2.68
CA GLU A 86 -1.26 -13.91 -4.13
C GLU A 86 -1.82 -12.59 -4.65
N PHE A 87 -2.99 -12.17 -4.16
CA PHE A 87 -3.53 -10.84 -4.44
C PHE A 87 -2.55 -9.73 -4.04
N LEU A 88 -2.00 -9.79 -2.82
CA LEU A 88 -1.02 -8.81 -2.34
C LEU A 88 0.31 -8.81 -3.14
N ASN A 89 0.66 -9.92 -3.80
CA ASN A 89 1.79 -9.97 -4.73
C ASN A 89 1.49 -9.33 -6.08
N LEU A 90 0.23 -9.37 -6.51
CA LEU A 90 -0.21 -8.86 -7.81
C LEU A 90 -0.54 -7.36 -7.76
N LEU A 91 -1.02 -6.87 -6.62
CA LEU A 91 -1.43 -5.47 -6.43
C LEU A 91 -0.31 -4.45 -6.79
N PRO A 92 0.96 -4.63 -6.38
CA PRO A 92 2.05 -3.71 -6.74
C PRO A 92 2.32 -3.58 -8.24
N LYS A 93 1.95 -4.60 -9.02
CA LYS A 93 2.17 -4.68 -10.47
C LYS A 93 1.08 -3.97 -11.28
N ARG A 94 -0.04 -3.58 -10.65
CA ARG A 94 -1.18 -2.93 -11.31
C ARG A 94 -0.97 -1.44 -11.55
N GLY A 95 -0.13 -0.80 -10.73
CA GLY A 95 0.16 0.63 -10.81
C GLY A 95 -0.22 1.40 -9.54
N PRO A 96 -0.02 2.73 -9.53
CA PRO A 96 -0.22 3.57 -8.35
C PRO A 96 -1.68 3.62 -7.87
N HIS A 97 -2.65 3.66 -8.79
CA HIS A 97 -4.08 3.72 -8.46
C HIS A 97 -4.62 2.47 -7.76
N ALA A 98 -3.92 1.34 -7.89
CA ALA A 98 -4.37 0.09 -7.30
C ALA A 98 -4.30 0.11 -5.76
N PHE A 99 -3.36 0.86 -5.19
CA PHE A 99 -3.27 1.02 -3.75
C PHE A 99 -4.38 1.90 -3.19
N GLU A 100 -4.67 3.01 -3.85
CA GLU A 100 -5.74 3.92 -3.45
C GLU A 100 -7.10 3.21 -3.51
N ALA A 101 -7.40 2.56 -4.65
CA ALA A 101 -8.64 1.78 -4.80
C ALA A 101 -8.74 0.64 -3.77
N PHE A 102 -7.62 -0.01 -3.44
CA PHE A 102 -7.55 -1.01 -2.38
C PHE A 102 -7.91 -0.39 -1.02
N CYS A 103 -7.30 0.74 -0.66
CA CYS A 103 -7.62 1.46 0.57
C CYS A 103 -9.08 1.93 0.60
N GLU A 104 -9.61 2.52 -0.47
CA GLU A 104 -11.02 2.90 -0.58
C GLU A 104 -11.94 1.71 -0.31
N THR A 105 -11.61 0.53 -0.85
CA THR A 105 -12.38 -0.70 -0.62
C THR A 105 -12.35 -1.13 0.85
N LEU A 106 -11.24 -0.90 1.55
CA LEU A 106 -11.14 -1.19 3.00
C LEU A 106 -11.95 -0.22 3.86
N TYR A 107 -12.05 1.04 3.46
CA TYR A 107 -12.78 2.07 4.20
C TYR A 107 -14.26 2.19 3.82
N SER A 108 -14.68 1.59 2.70
CA SER A 108 -16.07 1.63 2.22
C SER A 108 -17.03 0.70 2.98
N ARG A 109 -16.80 0.52 4.29
CA ARG A 109 -17.66 -0.26 5.20
C ARG A 109 -18.28 0.61 6.28
#